data_AF-W5T1G0-F1
#
_entry.id   AF-W5T1G0-F1
#
_cell.length_a   1.000
_cell.length_b   1.000
_cell.length_c   1.000
_cell.angle_alpha   90.00
_cell.angle_beta   90.00
_cell.angle_gamma   90.00
#
_symmetry.space_group_name_H-M   'P 1'
#
loop_
_entity.id
_entity.type
_entity.pdbx_description
1 polymer ?
#
loop_
_entity_poly.entity_id
_entity_poly.type
_entity_poly.pdbx_seq_one_letter_code
_entity_poly.pdbx_strand_id
1 'polypeptide(L)'
;SGKEESLRKLLSNKERIIEAEIASIDVKIKNNNDRIEFAKNKHSSLDFTYKTMKQDYMREIENASRENKALFNQRDEYLQSLRDLRFKLGNLIETTAVNNNRIKADNVLNGTSVVIARDDYLNIIFVYSLLLLSVCLDIFLAMAFCIIHNAYHKFYEQKLLHSVPLPTRSKVKKIQDSRIPSLEKNKKPSKRVDESLEFIASNLEDDKRTIKPLREIKKDTNLSYYRIRNYLSDLMNRGLVIRDGKRLVLNVDDVLK
;
A
#
# COMPACT_ATOMS: atom_id res chain seq x y z
N SER A 1 -22.11 -2.44 31.84
CA SER A 1 -22.21 -0.98 32.00
C SER A 1 -21.27 -0.41 33.08
N GLY A 2 -21.42 -0.72 34.39
CA GLY A 2 -20.60 -0.09 35.44
C GLY A 2 -19.09 -0.43 35.51
N LYS A 3 -18.68 -1.67 35.17
CA LYS A 3 -17.26 -2.08 35.24
C LYS A 3 -16.38 -1.39 34.19
N GLU A 4 -16.92 -1.17 33.00
CA GLU A 4 -16.17 -0.55 31.89
C GLU A 4 -15.98 0.94 32.13
N GLU A 5 -17.01 1.62 32.63
CA GLU A 5 -16.91 3.04 32.97
C GLU A 5 -15.94 3.28 34.14
N SER A 6 -15.91 2.38 35.13
CA SER A 6 -14.91 2.40 36.20
C SER A 6 -13.48 2.26 35.63
N LEU A 7 -13.29 1.41 34.62
CA LEU A 7 -11.99 1.19 34.02
C LEU A 7 -11.53 2.38 33.17
N ARG A 8 -12.46 3.01 32.44
CA ARG A 8 -12.21 4.27 31.71
C ARG A 8 -11.80 5.40 32.65
N LYS A 9 -12.50 5.56 33.78
CA LYS A 9 -12.16 6.56 34.82
C LYS A 9 -10.77 6.31 35.42
N LEU A 10 -10.43 5.05 35.69
CA LEU A 10 -9.11 4.68 36.21
C LEU A 10 -7.99 4.99 35.20
N LEU A 11 -8.17 4.63 33.93
CA LEU A 11 -7.21 4.90 32.86
C LEU A 11 -7.03 6.40 32.63
N SER A 12 -8.12 7.16 32.61
CA SER A 12 -8.08 8.63 32.48
C SER A 12 -7.37 9.29 33.67
N ASN A 13 -7.59 8.81 34.90
CA ASN A 13 -6.87 9.35 36.06
C ASN A 13 -5.37 9.05 35.99
N LYS A 14 -4.98 7.86 35.51
CA LYS A 14 -3.56 7.51 35.28
C LYS A 14 -2.92 8.41 34.22
N GLU A 15 -3.63 8.69 33.14
CA GLU A 15 -3.17 9.61 32.09
C GLU A 15 -2.85 10.99 32.67
N ARG A 16 -3.79 11.56 33.44
CA ARG A 16 -3.61 12.86 34.09
C ARG A 16 -2.42 12.90 35.03
N ILE A 17 -2.18 11.82 35.79
CA ILE A 17 -1.03 11.74 36.71
C ILE A 17 0.28 11.77 35.91
N ILE A 18 0.38 10.98 34.83
CA ILE A 18 1.58 10.94 34.00
C ILE A 18 1.84 12.30 33.33
N GLU A 19 0.79 12.97 32.84
CA GLU A 19 0.90 14.31 32.26
C GLU A 19 1.39 15.35 33.30
N ALA A 20 0.91 15.27 34.53
CA ALA A 20 1.36 16.14 35.62
C ALA A 20 2.84 15.91 35.97
N GLU A 21 3.30 14.66 35.99
CA GLU A 21 4.71 14.32 36.21
C GLU A 21 5.61 14.85 35.09
N ILE A 22 5.19 14.70 33.83
CA ILE A 22 5.91 15.27 32.67
C ILE A 22 6.02 16.78 32.81
N ALA A 23 4.92 17.47 33.15
CA ALA A 23 4.93 18.92 33.36
C ALA A 23 5.87 19.35 34.50
N SER A 24 5.91 18.59 35.60
CA SER A 24 6.84 18.82 36.70
C SER A 24 8.31 18.70 36.25
N ILE A 25 8.62 17.68 35.45
CA ILE A 25 9.95 17.48 34.88
C ILE A 25 10.33 18.63 33.93
N ASP A 26 9.42 19.06 33.07
CA ASP A 26 9.65 20.17 32.14
C ASP A 26 9.98 21.48 32.89
N VAL A 27 9.31 21.73 34.02
CA VAL A 27 9.64 22.87 34.90
C VAL A 27 11.05 22.74 35.49
N LYS A 28 11.44 21.55 35.95
CA LYS A 28 12.80 21.31 36.48
C LYS A 28 13.88 21.50 35.43
N ILE A 29 13.66 20.99 34.21
CA ILE A 29 14.58 21.16 33.08
C ILE A 29 14.74 22.64 32.75
N LYS A 30 13.63 23.39 32.72
CA LYS A 30 13.67 24.84 32.48
C LYS A 30 14.49 25.56 33.55
N ASN A 31 14.23 25.30 34.82
CA ASN A 31 14.98 25.91 35.93
C ASN A 31 16.49 25.60 35.84
N ASN A 32 16.85 24.37 35.46
CA ASN A 32 18.24 24.00 35.25
C ASN A 32 18.87 24.66 34.02
N ASN A 33 18.11 24.87 32.95
CA ASN A 33 18.57 25.66 31.80
C ASN A 33 18.83 27.12 32.20
N ASP A 34 17.96 27.72 33.02
CA ASP A 34 18.15 29.08 33.53
C ASP A 34 19.42 29.16 34.41
N ARG A 35 19.68 28.16 35.26
CA ARG A 35 20.93 28.02 36.04
C ARG A 35 22.16 27.93 35.13
N ILE A 36 22.10 27.12 34.06
CA ILE A 36 23.18 26.98 33.07
C ILE A 36 23.45 28.30 32.37
N GLU A 37 22.41 28.99 31.92
CA GLU A 37 22.54 30.28 31.24
C GLU A 37 23.15 31.34 32.17
N PHE A 38 22.68 31.41 33.41
CA PHE A 38 23.26 32.29 34.42
C PHE A 38 24.74 32.00 34.65
N ALA A 39 25.11 30.73 34.86
CA ALA A 39 26.48 30.31 35.09
C ALA A 39 27.38 30.57 33.88
N LYS A 40 26.89 30.37 32.65
CA LYS A 40 27.60 30.72 31.40
C LYS A 40 27.88 32.21 31.33
N ASN A 41 26.87 33.04 31.56
CA ASN A 41 27.01 34.50 31.53
C ASN A 41 28.03 34.98 32.56
N LYS A 42 27.99 34.43 33.80
CA LYS A 42 28.97 34.74 34.84
C LYS A 42 30.39 34.26 34.47
N HIS A 43 30.53 33.05 33.96
CA HIS A 43 31.82 32.52 33.51
C HIS A 43 32.46 33.39 32.43
N SER A 44 31.69 33.82 31.43
CA SER A 44 32.13 34.70 30.35
C SER A 44 32.49 36.10 30.82
N SER A 45 31.82 36.62 31.86
CA SER A 45 32.08 37.96 32.40
C SER A 45 33.34 38.07 33.27
N LEU A 46 33.91 36.95 33.71
CA LEU A 46 35.08 36.94 34.58
C LEU A 46 36.38 37.00 33.77
N ASP A 47 37.38 37.69 34.30
CA ASP A 47 38.74 37.70 33.74
C ASP A 47 39.57 36.49 34.18
N PHE A 48 40.78 36.35 33.64
CA PHE A 48 41.67 35.21 33.91
C PHE A 48 42.13 35.13 35.39
N THR A 49 42.12 36.26 36.09
CA THR A 49 42.50 36.38 37.51
C THR A 49 41.56 35.60 38.44
N TYR A 50 40.30 35.40 38.05
CA TYR A 50 39.27 34.70 38.83
C TYR A 50 39.15 33.22 38.47
N LYS A 51 40.29 32.52 38.42
CA LYS A 51 40.39 31.13 37.94
C LYS A 51 39.49 30.15 38.70
N THR A 52 39.43 30.25 40.03
CA THR A 52 38.59 29.39 40.89
C THR A 52 37.11 29.60 40.63
N MET A 53 36.63 30.86 40.62
CA MET A 53 35.23 31.15 40.31
C MET A 53 34.85 30.70 38.89
N LYS A 54 35.75 30.85 37.91
CA LYS A 54 35.54 30.32 36.55
C LYS A 54 35.35 28.81 36.55
N GLN A 55 36.15 28.07 37.33
CA GLN A 55 36.02 26.63 37.48
C GLN A 55 34.71 26.24 38.20
N ASP A 56 34.30 27.01 39.20
CA ASP A 56 33.05 26.75 39.92
C ASP A 56 31.82 26.91 39.00
N TYR A 57 31.78 27.97 38.16
CA TYR A 57 30.72 28.12 37.17
C TYR A 57 30.74 27.02 36.10
N MET A 58 31.91 26.57 35.67
CA MET A 58 32.02 25.41 34.77
C MET A 58 31.46 24.13 35.41
N ARG A 59 31.77 23.89 36.69
CA ARG A 59 31.25 22.74 37.44
C ARG A 59 29.73 22.82 37.60
N GLU A 60 29.19 24.02 37.85
CA GLU A 60 27.73 24.23 37.93
C GLU A 60 27.04 23.93 36.60
N ILE A 61 27.60 24.37 35.47
CA ILE A 61 27.10 24.06 34.13
C ILE A 61 27.09 22.56 33.89
N GLU A 62 28.18 21.86 34.23
CA GLU A 62 28.29 20.41 34.06
C GLU A 62 27.30 19.65 34.94
N ASN A 63 27.14 20.06 36.19
CA ASN A 63 26.21 19.43 37.14
C ASN A 63 24.75 19.61 36.68
N ALA A 64 24.32 20.83 36.37
CA ALA A 64 22.98 21.09 35.87
C ALA A 64 22.71 20.40 34.52
N SER A 65 23.74 20.29 33.65
CA SER A 65 23.63 19.53 32.38
C SER A 65 23.46 18.02 32.64
N ARG A 66 24.17 17.48 33.63
CA ARG A 66 24.04 16.07 34.03
C ARG A 66 22.67 15.77 34.63
N GLU A 67 22.16 16.68 35.48
CA GLU A 67 20.79 16.62 36.00
C GLU A 67 19.76 16.65 34.87
N ASN A 68 19.90 17.56 33.90
CA ASN A 68 19.02 17.63 32.75
C ASN A 68 19.03 16.36 31.91
N LYS A 69 20.19 15.73 31.71
CA LYS A 69 20.27 14.45 31.02
C LYS A 69 19.45 13.37 31.73
N ALA A 70 19.51 13.30 33.06
CA ALA A 70 18.71 12.35 33.84
C ALA A 70 17.21 12.67 33.75
N LEU A 71 16.84 13.95 33.83
CA LEU A 71 15.46 14.41 33.71
C LEU A 71 14.87 14.13 32.31
N PHE A 72 15.64 14.29 31.24
CA PHE A 72 15.21 13.94 29.89
C PHE A 72 14.93 12.44 29.76
N ASN A 73 15.80 11.59 30.28
CA ASN A 73 15.56 10.14 30.28
C ASN A 73 14.27 9.80 31.04
N GLN A 74 14.07 10.39 32.23
CA GLN A 74 12.86 10.17 33.02
C GLN A 74 11.60 10.67 32.29
N ARG A 75 11.67 11.82 31.63
CA ARG A 75 10.60 12.37 30.81
C ARG A 75 10.24 11.43 29.66
N ASP A 76 11.24 10.88 28.99
CA ASP A 76 11.04 9.95 27.88
C ASP A 76 10.39 8.65 28.33
N GLU A 77 10.74 8.12 29.51
CA GLU A 77 10.07 6.98 30.13
C GLU A 77 8.58 7.25 30.40
N TYR A 78 8.25 8.44 30.94
CA TYR A 78 6.87 8.84 31.16
C TYR A 78 6.10 9.05 29.85
N LEU A 79 6.73 9.65 28.84
CA LEU A 79 6.13 9.82 27.51
C LEU A 79 5.84 8.47 26.84
N GLN A 80 6.74 7.50 26.99
CA GLN A 80 6.53 6.14 26.49
C GLN A 80 5.38 5.46 27.25
N SER A 81 5.35 5.59 28.58
CA SER A 81 4.26 5.06 29.41
C SER A 81 2.89 5.66 29.04
N LEU A 82 2.85 6.97 28.75
CA LEU A 82 1.66 7.68 28.30
C LEU A 82 1.18 7.15 26.95
N ARG A 83 2.09 6.94 26.00
CA ARG A 83 1.79 6.38 24.68
C ARG A 83 1.21 4.97 24.80
N ASP A 84 1.82 4.12 25.60
CA ASP A 84 1.36 2.75 25.83
C ASP A 84 -0.02 2.72 26.50
N LEU A 85 -0.28 3.64 27.43
CA LEU A 85 -1.58 3.80 28.09
C LEU A 85 -2.67 4.20 27.09
N ARG A 86 -2.39 5.19 26.23
CA ARG A 86 -3.30 5.64 25.17
C ARG A 86 -3.60 4.53 24.16
N PHE A 87 -2.59 3.74 23.79
CA PHE A 87 -2.77 2.58 22.93
C PHE A 87 -3.69 1.53 23.56
N LYS A 88 -3.46 1.18 24.84
CA LYS A 88 -4.33 0.25 25.58
C LYS A 88 -5.77 0.76 25.68
N LEU A 89 -5.96 2.07 25.88
CA LEU A 89 -7.27 2.69 25.92
C LEU A 89 -7.97 2.61 24.55
N GLY A 90 -7.25 2.91 23.47
CA GLY A 90 -7.75 2.77 22.10
C GLY A 90 -8.23 1.35 21.81
N ASN A 91 -7.40 0.35 22.09
CA ASN A 91 -7.74 -1.05 21.90
C ASN A 91 -8.95 -1.48 22.73
N LEU A 92 -9.06 -1.00 23.98
CA LEU A 92 -10.21 -1.29 24.82
C LEU A 92 -11.50 -0.70 24.23
N ILE A 93 -11.45 0.56 23.75
CA ILE A 93 -12.60 1.23 23.13
C ILE A 93 -13.04 0.47 21.88
N GLU A 94 -12.09 0.11 21.01
CA GLU A 94 -12.35 -0.63 19.77
C GLU A 94 -12.93 -2.01 20.06
N THR A 95 -12.27 -2.78 20.94
CA THR A 95 -12.73 -4.12 21.33
C THR A 95 -14.12 -4.07 21.95
N THR A 96 -14.40 -3.05 22.76
CA THR A 96 -15.73 -2.88 23.35
C THR A 96 -16.78 -2.51 22.30
N ALA A 97 -16.46 -1.61 21.36
CA ALA A 97 -17.37 -1.26 20.28
C ALA A 97 -17.72 -2.49 19.42
N VAL A 98 -16.71 -3.28 19.05
CA VAL A 98 -16.89 -4.53 18.28
C VAL A 98 -17.71 -5.54 19.07
N ASN A 99 -17.39 -5.78 20.35
CA ASN A 99 -18.13 -6.71 21.18
C ASN A 99 -19.57 -6.26 21.41
N ASN A 100 -19.82 -4.97 21.64
CA ASN A 100 -21.16 -4.44 21.80
C ASN A 100 -21.98 -4.59 20.52
N ASN A 101 -21.38 -4.35 19.35
CA ASN A 101 -22.05 -4.54 18.07
C ASN A 101 -22.36 -6.02 17.79
N ARG A 102 -21.40 -6.91 18.12
CA ARG A 102 -21.61 -8.36 18.03
C ARG A 102 -22.72 -8.83 18.96
N ILE A 103 -22.73 -8.39 20.23
CA ILE A 103 -23.80 -8.71 21.18
C ILE A 103 -25.16 -8.17 20.70
N LYS A 104 -25.20 -6.96 20.13
CA LYS A 104 -26.42 -6.41 19.53
C LYS A 104 -26.90 -7.26 18.35
N ALA A 105 -26.00 -7.67 17.47
CA ALA A 105 -26.31 -8.52 16.33
C ALA A 105 -26.81 -9.91 16.76
N ASP A 106 -26.12 -10.54 17.73
CA ASP A 106 -26.51 -11.83 18.31
C ASP A 106 -27.91 -11.74 18.95
N ASN A 107 -28.21 -10.64 19.65
CA ASN A 107 -29.53 -10.41 20.24
C ASN A 107 -30.64 -10.22 19.19
N VAL A 108 -30.33 -9.60 18.05
CA VAL A 108 -31.26 -9.47 16.91
C VAL A 108 -31.53 -10.83 16.26
N LEU A 109 -30.48 -11.61 16.02
CA LEU A 109 -30.59 -12.94 15.40
C LEU A 109 -31.33 -13.94 16.31
N ASN A 110 -31.13 -13.86 17.63
CA ASN A 110 -31.79 -14.74 18.60
C ASN A 110 -33.22 -14.30 18.96
N GLY A 111 -33.71 -13.19 18.39
CA GLY A 111 -35.06 -12.66 18.66
C GLY A 111 -35.25 -12.16 20.09
N THR A 112 -34.16 -11.89 20.81
CA THR A 112 -34.15 -11.36 22.19
C THR A 112 -33.88 -9.85 22.22
N SER A 113 -33.85 -9.19 21.06
CA SER A 113 -33.71 -7.74 20.96
C SER A 113 -34.99 -7.03 21.39
N VAL A 114 -34.85 -5.82 21.95
CA VAL A 114 -35.99 -4.95 22.31
C VAL A 114 -36.77 -4.50 21.06
N VAL A 115 -36.17 -4.57 19.87
CA VAL A 115 -36.71 -4.02 18.62
C VAL A 115 -37.49 -5.05 17.82
N ILE A 116 -37.15 -6.35 17.93
CA ILE A 116 -37.78 -7.45 17.18
C ILE A 116 -38.16 -8.53 18.18
N ALA A 117 -39.47 -8.68 18.41
CA ALA A 117 -40.02 -9.75 19.23
C ALA A 117 -39.84 -11.10 18.54
N ARG A 118 -39.60 -12.14 19.32
CA ARG A 118 -39.33 -13.51 18.85
C ARG A 118 -40.46 -14.11 17.99
N ASP A 119 -41.67 -13.60 18.16
CA ASP A 119 -42.90 -14.11 17.55
C ASP A 119 -43.24 -13.36 16.24
N ASP A 120 -42.47 -12.32 15.90
CA ASP A 120 -42.69 -11.47 14.73
C ASP A 120 -41.86 -11.96 13.53
N TYR A 121 -42.31 -13.08 12.96
CA TYR A 121 -41.66 -13.76 11.84
C TYR A 121 -41.50 -12.87 10.60
N LEU A 122 -42.39 -11.91 10.38
CA LEU A 122 -42.31 -10.99 9.23
C LEU A 122 -41.12 -10.04 9.37
N ASN A 123 -40.92 -9.46 10.55
CA ASN A 123 -39.76 -8.61 10.82
C ASN A 123 -38.45 -9.39 10.79
N ILE A 124 -38.45 -10.64 11.29
CA ILE A 124 -37.28 -11.52 11.21
C ILE A 124 -36.93 -11.80 9.74
N ILE A 125 -37.90 -12.23 8.92
CA ILE A 125 -37.70 -12.49 7.48
C ILE A 125 -37.25 -11.21 6.75
N PHE A 126 -37.82 -10.06 7.09
CA PHE A 126 -37.44 -8.77 6.50
C PHE A 126 -35.97 -8.42 6.76
N VAL A 127 -35.49 -8.59 7.99
CA VAL A 127 -34.07 -8.35 8.34
C VAL A 127 -33.13 -9.29 7.60
N TYR A 128 -33.45 -10.59 7.53
CA TYR A 128 -32.65 -11.54 6.74
C TYR A 128 -32.66 -11.20 5.24
N SER A 129 -33.79 -10.73 4.71
CA SER A 129 -33.90 -10.30 3.30
C SER A 129 -33.04 -9.06 3.02
N LEU A 130 -33.00 -8.10 3.95
CA LEU A 130 -32.12 -6.93 3.84
C LEU A 130 -30.64 -7.32 3.93
N LEU A 131 -30.29 -8.25 4.82
CA LEU A 131 -28.92 -8.77 4.93
C LEU A 131 -28.48 -9.42 3.61
N LEU A 132 -29.33 -10.27 3.04
CA LEU A 132 -29.09 -10.91 1.75
C LEU A 132 -28.95 -9.87 0.63
N LEU A 133 -29.83 -8.87 0.60
CA LEU A 133 -29.76 -7.77 -0.36
C LEU A 133 -28.45 -6.99 -0.25
N SER A 134 -27.98 -6.71 0.97
CA SER A 134 -26.70 -6.03 1.20
C SER A 134 -25.52 -6.81 0.63
N VAL A 135 -25.44 -8.12 0.91
CA VAL A 135 -24.37 -8.97 0.38
C VAL A 135 -24.41 -9.02 -1.14
N CYS A 136 -25.61 -9.13 -1.72
CA CYS A 136 -25.78 -9.07 -3.17
C CYS A 136 -25.27 -7.74 -3.74
N LEU A 137 -25.64 -6.60 -3.13
CA LEU A 137 -25.22 -5.28 -3.58
C LEU A 137 -23.70 -5.10 -3.55
N ASP A 138 -23.02 -5.58 -2.51
CA ASP A 138 -21.55 -5.52 -2.43
C ASP A 138 -20.87 -6.31 -3.55
N ILE A 139 -21.38 -7.51 -3.85
CA ILE A 139 -20.89 -8.34 -4.96
C ILE A 139 -21.15 -7.64 -6.31
N PHE A 140 -22.33 -7.05 -6.50
CA PHE A 140 -22.64 -6.26 -7.70
C PHE A 140 -21.74 -5.04 -7.83
N LEU A 141 -21.48 -4.33 -6.74
CA LEU A 141 -20.62 -3.16 -6.72
C LEU A 141 -19.18 -3.54 -7.08
N ALA A 142 -18.65 -4.62 -6.51
CA ALA A 142 -17.33 -5.15 -6.85
C ALA A 142 -17.23 -5.52 -8.33
N MET A 143 -18.24 -6.20 -8.88
CA MET A 143 -18.30 -6.51 -10.32
C MET A 143 -18.35 -5.24 -11.18
N ALA A 144 -19.16 -4.26 -10.80
CA ALA A 144 -19.25 -2.97 -11.51
C ALA A 144 -17.91 -2.24 -11.50
N PHE A 145 -17.21 -2.19 -10.36
CA PHE A 145 -15.87 -1.62 -10.26
C PHE A 145 -14.86 -2.37 -11.13
N CYS A 146 -14.90 -3.70 -11.16
CA CYS A 146 -14.04 -4.49 -12.05
C CYS A 146 -14.31 -4.17 -13.53
N ILE A 147 -15.58 -4.04 -13.93
CA ILE A 147 -15.97 -3.69 -15.30
C ILE A 147 -15.50 -2.28 -15.65
N ILE A 148 -15.73 -1.31 -14.77
CA ILE A 148 -15.32 0.09 -14.96
C ILE A 148 -13.79 0.19 -15.03
N HIS A 149 -13.07 -0.46 -14.12
CA HIS A 149 -11.61 -0.47 -14.10
C HIS A 149 -11.03 -1.08 -15.38
N ASN A 150 -11.61 -2.18 -15.85
CA ASN A 150 -11.20 -2.83 -17.10
C ASN A 150 -11.49 -1.95 -18.33
N ALA A 151 -12.66 -1.30 -18.38
CA ALA A 151 -13.01 -0.35 -19.44
C ALA A 151 -12.09 0.88 -19.44
N TYR A 152 -11.77 1.40 -18.25
CA TYR A 152 -10.86 2.53 -18.07
C TYR A 152 -9.43 2.16 -18.51
N HIS A 153 -8.93 1.00 -18.10
CA HIS A 153 -7.63 0.48 -18.55
C HIS A 153 -7.57 0.38 -20.08
N LYS A 154 -8.59 -0.21 -20.70
CA LYS A 154 -8.69 -0.36 -22.15
C LYS A 154 -8.73 0.98 -22.89
N PHE A 155 -9.36 2.00 -22.31
CA PHE A 155 -9.38 3.37 -22.87
C PHE A 155 -8.02 4.06 -22.80
N TYR A 156 -7.28 3.90 -21.68
CA TYR A 156 -5.95 4.50 -21.54
C TYR A 156 -4.88 3.83 -22.40
N GLU A 157 -4.92 2.50 -22.56
CA GLU A 157 -4.07 1.80 -23.53
C GLU A 157 -4.27 2.32 -24.96
N GLN A 158 -5.51 2.61 -25.32
CA GLN A 158 -5.86 3.11 -26.66
C GLN A 158 -5.38 4.56 -26.89
N LYS A 159 -5.40 5.40 -25.85
CA LYS A 159 -4.92 6.79 -25.91
C LYS A 159 -3.38 6.86 -26.00
N LEU A 160 -2.68 5.95 -25.34
CA LEU A 160 -1.20 5.85 -25.36
C LEU A 160 -0.66 5.43 -26.74
N LEU A 161 -1.42 4.61 -27.48
CA LEU A 161 -1.08 4.20 -28.84
C LEU A 161 -1.27 5.31 -29.90
N HIS A 162 -2.14 6.30 -29.63
CA HIS A 162 -2.39 7.41 -30.56
C HIS A 162 -1.59 8.68 -30.26
N SER A 163 -0.84 8.74 -29.15
CA SER A 163 -0.10 9.94 -28.73
C SER A 163 1.42 9.87 -28.99
N VAL A 164 1.92 8.94 -29.81
CA VAL A 164 3.33 8.92 -30.22
C VAL A 164 3.49 9.79 -31.47
N PRO A 165 4.17 10.96 -31.41
CA PRO A 165 4.53 11.70 -32.62
C PRO A 165 5.69 10.95 -33.30
N LEU A 166 5.49 10.50 -34.54
CA LEU A 166 6.58 9.96 -35.35
C LEU A 166 7.61 11.07 -35.66
N PRO A 167 8.93 10.82 -35.49
CA PRO A 167 9.94 11.77 -35.91
C PRO A 167 10.04 11.79 -37.44
N THR A 168 9.90 12.99 -37.99
CA THR A 168 10.12 13.34 -39.40
C THR A 168 11.61 13.28 -39.73
N ARG A 169 12.00 12.42 -40.70
CA ARG A 169 13.18 12.44 -41.61
C ARG A 169 13.51 10.99 -41.99
N SER A 170 13.92 10.59 -43.19
CA SER A 170 14.02 11.20 -44.51
C SER A 170 14.50 10.10 -45.47
N LYS A 171 14.10 10.20 -46.75
CA LYS A 171 14.80 9.74 -47.97
C LYS A 171 14.74 8.25 -48.42
N VAL A 172 14.07 8.09 -49.57
CA VAL A 172 14.51 7.39 -50.80
C VAL A 172 14.29 5.86 -50.88
N LYS A 173 13.31 5.41 -51.69
CA LYS A 173 13.49 4.93 -53.08
C LYS A 173 12.14 4.55 -53.73
N LYS A 174 11.95 5.00 -54.98
CA LYS A 174 10.88 4.60 -55.93
C LYS A 174 11.04 3.12 -56.30
N ILE A 175 9.95 2.35 -56.30
CA ILE A 175 9.62 1.38 -57.36
C ILE A 175 8.11 1.44 -57.62
N GLN A 176 7.79 1.43 -58.90
CA GLN A 176 6.53 1.73 -59.55
C GLN A 176 5.85 0.43 -60.01
N ASP A 177 4.52 0.46 -60.00
CA ASP A 177 3.52 -0.40 -60.66
C ASP A 177 3.25 -1.83 -60.13
N SER A 178 2.03 -2.05 -59.65
CA SER A 178 1.01 -2.73 -60.46
C SER A 178 -0.38 -2.81 -59.78
N ARG A 179 -1.39 -2.44 -60.57
CA ARG A 179 -2.81 -2.83 -60.55
C ARG A 179 -3.61 -2.82 -59.24
N ILE A 180 -4.58 -1.91 -59.20
CA ILE A 180 -5.86 -2.10 -58.51
C ILE A 180 -6.74 -3.03 -59.36
N PRO A 181 -7.41 -4.01 -58.72
CA PRO A 181 -8.81 -4.27 -59.02
C PRO A 181 -9.67 -4.01 -57.77
N SER A 182 -10.76 -3.29 -57.96
CA SER A 182 -11.89 -3.25 -57.04
C SER A 182 -12.47 -4.65 -56.83
N LEU A 183 -12.90 -4.98 -55.61
CA LEU A 183 -14.21 -5.57 -55.27
C LEU A 183 -14.17 -6.19 -53.85
N GLU A 184 -15.18 -5.83 -53.05
CA GLU A 184 -15.78 -6.56 -51.93
C GLU A 184 -15.06 -6.76 -50.57
N LYS A 185 -15.81 -6.33 -49.53
CA LYS A 185 -16.03 -6.93 -48.21
C LYS A 185 -14.94 -7.89 -47.70
N ASN A 186 -14.26 -7.50 -46.62
CA ASN A 186 -14.28 -8.19 -45.32
C ASN A 186 -13.25 -7.56 -44.36
N LYS A 187 -13.73 -6.93 -43.28
CA LYS A 187 -12.89 -6.57 -42.13
C LYS A 187 -12.40 -7.86 -41.45
N LYS A 188 -11.17 -8.28 -41.72
CA LYS A 188 -10.44 -9.29 -40.92
C LYS A 188 -9.76 -8.63 -39.73
N PRO A 189 -10.00 -9.08 -38.49
CA PRO A 189 -9.13 -8.82 -37.35
C PRO A 189 -8.25 -10.07 -37.12
N SER A 190 -7.10 -10.23 -37.78
CA SER A 190 -6.20 -11.36 -37.44
C SER A 190 -4.70 -11.19 -37.72
N LYS A 191 -4.26 -10.25 -38.58
CA LYS A 191 -2.86 -10.27 -39.09
C LYS A 191 -1.73 -10.29 -38.05
N ARG A 192 -1.85 -9.58 -36.91
CA ARG A 192 -0.78 -9.55 -35.87
C ARG A 192 -0.61 -10.87 -35.11
N VAL A 193 -1.68 -11.65 -35.03
CA VAL A 193 -1.71 -12.92 -34.29
C VAL A 193 -0.91 -13.96 -35.06
N ASP A 194 -1.19 -14.04 -36.36
CA ASP A 194 -0.56 -14.95 -37.28
C ASP A 194 0.96 -14.68 -37.35
N GLU A 195 1.37 -13.40 -37.37
CA GLU A 195 2.79 -13.00 -37.38
C GLU A 195 3.56 -13.43 -36.12
N SER A 196 2.96 -13.33 -34.93
CA SER A 196 3.63 -13.69 -33.66
C SER A 196 3.73 -15.21 -33.51
N LEU A 197 2.71 -15.95 -33.96
CA LEU A 197 2.69 -17.41 -33.96
C LEU A 197 3.69 -17.98 -34.98
N GLU A 198 3.69 -17.47 -36.21
CA GLU A 198 4.65 -17.87 -37.25
C GLU A 198 6.09 -17.55 -36.83
N PHE A 199 6.29 -16.43 -36.13
CA PHE A 199 7.57 -16.07 -35.56
C PHE A 199 8.06 -17.06 -34.48
N ILE A 200 7.20 -17.48 -33.55
CA ILE A 200 7.61 -18.45 -32.53
C ILE A 200 7.77 -19.86 -33.11
N ALA A 201 6.89 -20.28 -34.02
CA ALA A 201 6.99 -21.60 -34.67
C ALA A 201 8.32 -21.79 -35.42
N SER A 202 8.89 -20.72 -35.98
CA SER A 202 10.20 -20.72 -36.64
C SER A 202 11.40 -20.60 -35.68
N ASN A 203 11.17 -20.39 -34.37
CA ASN A 203 12.19 -20.16 -33.35
C ASN A 203 12.08 -21.12 -32.14
N LEU A 204 11.61 -22.34 -32.38
CA LEU A 204 11.61 -23.43 -31.40
C LEU A 204 12.95 -24.17 -31.41
N GLU A 205 13.28 -24.79 -30.28
CA GLU A 205 14.37 -25.76 -30.16
C GLU A 205 13.98 -27.08 -30.87
N ASP A 206 14.92 -28.02 -30.97
CA ASP A 206 14.74 -29.28 -31.70
C ASP A 206 13.58 -30.13 -31.16
N ASP A 207 13.20 -29.91 -29.90
CA ASP A 207 12.06 -30.54 -29.23
C ASP A 207 10.68 -30.01 -29.72
N LYS A 208 10.67 -29.00 -30.59
CA LYS A 208 9.48 -28.34 -31.17
C LYS A 208 8.48 -27.85 -30.11
N ARG A 209 8.93 -27.63 -28.87
CA ARG A 209 8.10 -27.22 -27.74
C ARG A 209 8.72 -26.08 -26.96
N THR A 210 10.03 -26.09 -26.80
CA THR A 210 10.77 -25.07 -26.08
C THR A 210 11.14 -23.93 -27.02
N ILE A 211 10.91 -22.70 -26.58
CA ILE A 211 11.30 -21.52 -27.34
C ILE A 211 12.79 -21.26 -27.10
N LYS A 212 13.54 -21.05 -28.20
CA LYS A 212 14.97 -20.75 -28.13
C LYS A 212 15.27 -19.56 -27.20
N PRO A 213 16.46 -19.51 -26.58
CA PRO A 213 16.89 -18.36 -25.81
C PRO A 213 16.86 -17.07 -26.62
N LEU A 214 16.47 -15.95 -26.02
CA LEU A 214 16.37 -14.64 -26.71
C LEU A 214 17.65 -14.23 -27.45
N ARG A 215 18.83 -14.65 -26.96
CA ARG A 215 20.13 -14.36 -27.58
C ARG A 215 20.28 -15.09 -28.92
N GLU A 216 19.80 -16.32 -29.01
CA GLU A 216 19.82 -17.11 -30.24
C GLU A 216 18.78 -16.59 -31.21
N ILE A 217 17.56 -16.31 -30.75
CA ILE A 217 16.50 -15.72 -31.60
C ILE A 217 16.97 -14.41 -32.23
N LYS A 218 17.67 -13.55 -31.46
CA LYS A 218 18.23 -12.30 -32.00
C LYS A 218 19.29 -12.57 -33.08
N LYS A 219 20.12 -13.59 -32.89
CA LYS A 219 21.15 -13.98 -33.85
C LYS A 219 20.54 -14.53 -35.14
N ASP A 220 19.48 -15.32 -35.02
CA ASP A 220 18.82 -16.01 -36.14
C ASP A 220 17.90 -15.08 -36.96
N THR A 221 17.23 -14.12 -36.30
CA THR A 221 16.19 -13.28 -36.93
C THR A 221 16.60 -11.82 -37.13
N ASN A 222 17.75 -11.40 -36.59
CA ASN A 222 18.25 -10.02 -36.57
C ASN A 222 17.23 -8.98 -36.03
N LEU A 223 16.23 -9.42 -35.27
CA LEU A 223 15.23 -8.54 -34.67
C LEU A 223 15.73 -7.92 -33.37
N SER A 224 15.18 -6.74 -33.03
CA SER A 224 15.47 -6.12 -31.75
C SER A 224 14.91 -6.95 -30.59
N TYR A 225 15.62 -6.98 -29.46
CA TYR A 225 15.14 -7.65 -28.24
C TYR A 225 13.76 -7.17 -27.80
N TYR A 226 13.46 -5.89 -28.04
CA TYR A 226 12.15 -5.31 -27.77
C TYR A 226 11.04 -6.01 -28.58
N ARG A 227 11.25 -6.21 -29.89
CA ARG A 227 10.26 -6.83 -30.78
C ARG A 227 10.05 -8.31 -30.44
N ILE A 228 11.12 -9.03 -30.14
CA ILE A 228 11.08 -10.43 -29.69
C ILE A 228 10.26 -10.55 -28.39
N ARG A 229 10.53 -9.67 -27.41
CA ARG A 229 9.77 -9.64 -26.14
C ARG A 229 8.31 -9.29 -26.34
N ASN A 230 8.01 -8.40 -27.30
CA ASN A 230 6.63 -8.02 -27.60
C ASN A 230 5.83 -9.20 -28.17
N TYR A 231 6.42 -9.98 -29.08
CA TYR A 231 5.79 -11.20 -29.60
C TYR A 231 5.60 -12.26 -28.52
N LEU A 232 6.59 -12.47 -27.66
CA LEU A 232 6.47 -13.39 -26.53
C LEU A 232 5.39 -12.94 -25.53
N SER A 233 5.32 -11.64 -25.25
CA SER A 233 4.33 -11.09 -24.30
C SER A 233 2.90 -11.20 -24.85
N ASP A 234 2.70 -10.95 -26.15
CA ASP A 234 1.39 -11.13 -26.79
C ASP A 234 0.91 -12.59 -26.71
N LEU A 235 1.83 -13.55 -26.88
CA LEU A 235 1.50 -14.98 -26.80
C LEU A 235 1.31 -15.48 -25.35
N MET A 236 2.07 -14.95 -24.39
CA MET A 236 1.87 -15.23 -22.96
C MET A 236 0.54 -14.70 -22.46
N ASN A 237 0.15 -13.49 -22.86
CA ASN A 237 -1.14 -12.88 -22.49
C ASN A 237 -2.34 -13.70 -23.01
N ARG A 238 -2.12 -14.52 -24.04
CA ARG A 238 -3.13 -15.42 -24.63
C ARG A 238 -3.06 -16.84 -24.07
N GLY A 239 -2.15 -17.12 -23.15
CA GLY A 239 -1.96 -18.45 -22.56
C GLY A 239 -1.32 -19.48 -23.49
N LEU A 240 -0.80 -19.06 -24.65
CA LEU A 240 -0.17 -19.96 -25.64
C LEU A 240 1.30 -20.26 -25.35
N VAL A 241 1.94 -19.38 -24.56
CA VAL A 241 3.30 -19.56 -24.06
C VAL A 241 3.26 -19.50 -22.55
N ILE A 242 3.82 -20.51 -21.90
CA ILE A 242 3.93 -20.57 -20.45
C ILE A 242 5.40 -20.60 -20.06
N ARG A 243 5.69 -20.12 -18.85
CA ARG A 243 7.03 -20.22 -18.26
C ARG A 243 7.10 -21.50 -17.46
N ASP A 244 7.91 -22.44 -17.92
CA ASP A 244 8.26 -23.65 -17.18
C ASP A 244 9.68 -23.50 -16.61
N GLY A 245 9.74 -23.28 -15.29
CA GLY A 245 10.97 -22.92 -14.58
C GLY A 245 11.64 -21.66 -15.16
N LYS A 246 12.84 -21.84 -15.76
CA LYS A 246 13.63 -20.76 -16.37
C LYS A 246 13.43 -20.63 -17.89
N ARG A 247 12.64 -21.50 -18.52
CA ARG A 247 12.43 -21.52 -19.98
C ARG A 247 10.99 -21.16 -20.35
N LEU A 248 10.80 -20.80 -21.61
CA LEU A 248 9.48 -20.54 -22.20
C LEU A 248 9.13 -21.71 -23.10
N VAL A 249 7.94 -22.27 -22.92
CA VAL A 249 7.44 -23.42 -23.67
C VAL A 249 6.04 -23.12 -24.21
N LEU A 250 5.72 -23.73 -25.35
CA LEU A 250 4.37 -23.67 -25.90
C LEU A 250 3.40 -24.46 -25.01
N ASN A 251 2.26 -23.86 -24.70
CA ASN A 251 1.16 -24.51 -24.00
C ASN A 251 0.32 -25.31 -25.01
N VAL A 252 0.81 -26.50 -25.38
CA VAL A 252 0.14 -27.40 -26.33
C VAL A 252 -0.84 -28.36 -25.62
N ASP A 253 -0.77 -28.45 -24.29
CA ASP A 253 -1.53 -29.44 -23.50
C ASP A 253 -3.01 -29.06 -23.29
N ASP A 254 -3.41 -27.81 -23.59
CA ASP A 254 -4.80 -27.33 -23.50
C ASP A 254 -5.63 -27.50 -24.79
N VAL A 255 -5.05 -28.02 -25.88
CA VAL A 255 -5.78 -28.18 -27.17
C VAL A 255 -6.38 -29.60 -27.34
N LEU A 256 -6.10 -30.53 -26.42
CA LEU A 256 -6.61 -31.92 -26.46
C LEU A 256 -7.41 -32.34 -25.22
N LYS A 257 -8.02 -31.38 -24.50
CA LYS A 257 -9.05 -31.67 -23.49
C LYS A 257 -10.37 -31.01 -23.84
#